data_AF-A0A7C8ZX58-F1
#
_entry.id   AF-A0A7C8ZX58-F1
#
_cell.length_a   1.000
_cell.length_b   1.000
_cell.length_c   1.000
_cell.angle_alpha   90.00
_cell.angle_beta   90.00
_cell.angle_gamma   90.00
#
_symmetry.space_group_name_H-M   'P 1'
#
loop_
_entity.id
_entity.type
_entity.pdbx_description
1 polymer ?
#
loop_
_entity_poly.entity_id
_entity_poly.type
_entity_poly.pdbx_seq_one_letter_code
_entity_poly.pdbx_strand_id
1 'polypeptide(L)'
;ASYTLFFCLSLLSPINSRERNRIQFNSSRSDPIRSDSKMNDADVQKQIQQMVRFIRQEAEEKANEISVSAEEEFNIEKLQLVEAEKKKIKQEYERKEKQVQTRRKIEYSMQLNASRIKVLQAQDDLVNEMKEAASKELLRVSGHHHHHFIGELVDKVFDHNHYKKILKELIVQSLLRLKEPSVLLRCRKEDLELVEDVLDSAKKEYAEKADVHEPEVIVDSVYLPPGPEHNSHGRFCSGGVVLASRDGKIVCENTLDARLEVAFRQKLPQIRKQLFGGVVA
;
A
#
# COMPACT_ATOMS: atom_id res chain seq x y z
N ALA A 1 2.18 22.05 -53.11
CA ALA A 1 0.77 22.23 -52.76
C ALA A 1 0.75 22.92 -51.39
N SER A 2 0.62 24.24 -51.35
CA SER A 2 -0.68 24.96 -51.25
C SER A 2 -1.34 24.70 -49.89
N TYR A 3 -1.80 25.64 -49.07
CA TYR A 3 -1.79 27.11 -49.00
C TYR A 3 -2.55 27.41 -47.67
N THR A 4 -2.06 28.36 -46.86
CA THR A 4 -2.80 29.37 -46.02
C THR A 4 -4.06 28.98 -45.22
N LEU A 5 -4.27 29.44 -43.98
CA LEU A 5 -4.62 30.84 -43.63
C LEU A 5 -4.51 31.02 -42.09
N PHE A 6 -3.73 31.99 -41.56
CA PHE A 6 -4.09 33.40 -41.25
C PHE A 6 -4.54 33.64 -39.79
N PHE A 7 -3.70 34.33 -39.00
CA PHE A 7 -4.00 35.67 -38.47
C PHE A 7 -2.75 36.20 -37.73
N CYS A 8 -1.96 37.04 -38.40
CA CYS A 8 -0.93 37.86 -37.77
C CYS A 8 -0.81 39.16 -38.57
N LEU A 9 -1.50 40.18 -38.06
CA LEU A 9 -1.60 41.59 -38.48
C LEU A 9 -1.80 42.29 -37.13
N SER A 10 -1.09 43.34 -36.70
CA SER A 10 -0.37 44.38 -37.41
C SER A 10 0.54 45.08 -36.39
N LEU A 11 1.82 45.22 -36.68
CA LEU A 11 2.75 46.10 -35.96
C LEU A 11 3.26 47.11 -36.99
N LEU A 12 2.73 48.34 -36.99
CA LEU A 12 3.34 49.56 -37.56
C LEU A 12 2.37 50.77 -37.42
N SER A 13 2.54 51.55 -36.33
CA SER A 13 2.38 53.01 -36.11
C SER A 13 1.11 53.76 -36.65
N PRO A 14 0.86 55.09 -36.45
CA PRO A 14 1.45 56.16 -35.59
C PRO A 14 0.41 57.14 -34.93
N ILE A 15 0.55 57.58 -33.66
CA ILE A 15 -0.19 58.73 -33.05
C ILE A 15 0.64 59.24 -31.85
N ASN A 16 0.94 60.51 -31.55
CA ASN A 16 0.84 61.84 -32.16
C ASN A 16 1.89 62.68 -31.36
N SER A 17 2.95 63.23 -31.95
CA SER A 17 3.04 64.64 -32.35
C SER A 17 2.32 65.64 -31.42
N ARG A 18 2.92 65.98 -30.26
CA ARG A 18 2.59 67.24 -29.55
C ARG A 18 3.70 67.91 -28.77
N GLU A 19 4.96 67.55 -29.00
CA GLU A 19 6.12 68.28 -28.45
C GLU A 19 7.21 68.39 -29.51
N ARG A 20 6.99 69.27 -30.50
CA ARG A 20 8.05 69.82 -31.35
C ARG A 20 7.42 70.91 -32.20
N ASN A 21 7.24 72.10 -31.62
CA ASN A 21 7.14 73.39 -32.32
C ASN A 21 6.80 74.51 -31.33
N ARG A 22 7.82 75.06 -30.65
CA ARG A 22 7.74 76.44 -30.16
C ARG A 22 9.09 77.09 -29.94
N ILE A 23 9.98 77.03 -30.94
CA ILE A 23 11.08 77.98 -31.07
C ILE A 23 11.22 78.32 -32.55
N GLN A 24 10.41 79.27 -33.03
CA GLN A 24 10.70 79.99 -34.27
C GLN A 24 11.18 81.39 -33.89
N PHE A 25 12.50 81.55 -34.00
CA PHE A 25 13.20 82.80 -34.17
C PHE A 25 12.61 83.52 -35.39
N ASN A 26 12.15 84.76 -35.21
CA ASN A 26 11.86 85.65 -36.34
C ASN A 26 12.74 86.89 -36.20
N SER A 27 13.70 87.02 -37.12
CA SER A 27 14.56 88.19 -37.28
C SER A 27 14.30 88.79 -38.66
N SER A 28 13.85 90.05 -38.73
CA SER A 28 14.36 91.05 -39.68
C SER A 28 13.71 92.45 -39.51
N ARG A 29 14.59 93.41 -39.17
CA ARG A 29 14.74 94.81 -39.67
C ARG A 29 13.75 95.94 -39.30
N SER A 30 14.19 96.74 -38.29
CA SER A 30 14.52 98.20 -38.30
C SER A 30 13.94 99.08 -39.42
N ASP A 31 13.31 100.25 -39.19
CA ASP A 31 13.69 101.51 -38.49
C ASP A 31 12.45 102.47 -38.38
N PRO A 32 12.49 103.71 -37.83
CA PRO A 32 13.17 104.28 -36.66
C PRO A 32 12.20 105.01 -35.68
N ILE A 33 12.78 105.46 -34.56
CA ILE A 33 12.21 106.03 -33.33
C ILE A 33 11.42 107.35 -33.52
N ARG A 34 10.21 107.46 -32.94
CA ARG A 34 9.77 108.63 -32.13
C ARG A 34 8.48 108.40 -31.32
N SER A 35 8.63 108.03 -30.04
CA SER A 35 8.25 108.87 -28.90
C SER A 35 8.50 108.06 -27.63
N ASP A 36 9.55 108.45 -26.92
CA ASP A 36 9.78 108.05 -25.54
C ASP A 36 8.68 108.70 -24.68
N SER A 37 7.50 108.06 -24.63
CA SER A 37 6.72 108.16 -23.41
C SER A 37 7.49 107.30 -22.42
N LYS A 38 8.27 107.94 -21.54
CA LYS A 38 8.80 107.28 -20.35
C LYS A 38 7.62 106.56 -19.70
N MET A 39 7.49 105.24 -19.92
CA MET A 39 6.56 104.44 -19.15
C MET A 39 6.95 104.72 -17.71
N ASN A 40 5.98 105.20 -16.94
CA ASN A 40 6.20 105.55 -15.56
C ASN A 40 6.86 104.34 -14.89
N ASP A 41 7.95 104.52 -14.14
CA ASP A 41 8.68 103.40 -13.51
C ASP A 41 7.73 102.50 -12.69
N ALA A 42 6.66 103.10 -12.17
CA ALA A 42 5.55 102.44 -11.51
C ALA A 42 4.75 101.46 -12.39
N ASP A 43 4.59 101.71 -13.69
CA ASP A 43 3.86 100.82 -14.61
C ASP A 43 4.75 99.68 -15.11
N VAL A 44 6.06 99.90 -15.28
CA VAL A 44 7.05 98.84 -15.49
C VAL A 44 7.11 97.91 -14.27
N GLN A 45 7.13 98.48 -13.05
CA GLN A 45 7.09 97.72 -11.80
C GLN A 45 5.81 96.85 -11.70
N LYS A 46 4.65 97.37 -12.11
CA LYS A 46 3.38 96.61 -12.13
C LYS A 46 3.41 95.46 -13.12
N GLN A 47 3.96 95.67 -14.32
CA GLN A 47 4.11 94.61 -15.33
C GLN A 47 5.05 93.50 -14.85
N ILE A 48 6.17 93.86 -14.22
CA ILE A 48 7.10 92.89 -13.60
C ILE A 48 6.39 92.11 -12.48
N GLN A 49 5.62 92.77 -11.61
CA GLN A 49 4.85 92.08 -10.57
C GLN A 49 3.79 91.12 -11.14
N GLN A 50 3.14 91.50 -12.24
CA GLN A 50 2.18 90.64 -12.93
C GLN A 50 2.88 89.41 -13.53
N MET A 51 4.05 89.59 -14.16
CA MET A 51 4.89 88.47 -14.62
C MET A 51 5.32 87.56 -13.46
N VAL A 52 5.76 88.13 -12.33
CA VAL A 52 6.16 87.33 -11.16
C VAL A 52 4.99 86.53 -10.60
N ARG A 53 3.77 87.10 -10.57
CA ARG A 53 2.55 86.36 -10.16
C ARG A 53 2.22 85.24 -11.14
N PHE A 54 2.33 85.49 -12.44
CA PHE A 54 2.11 84.47 -13.46
C PHE A 54 3.10 83.31 -13.31
N ILE A 55 4.41 83.60 -13.15
CA ILE A 55 5.44 82.58 -12.94
C ILE A 55 5.17 81.77 -11.67
N ARG A 56 4.72 82.42 -10.59
CA ARG A 56 4.35 81.72 -9.35
C ARG A 56 3.14 80.81 -9.55
N GLN A 57 2.10 81.29 -10.20
CA GLN A 57 0.90 80.50 -10.46
C GLN A 57 1.21 79.31 -11.38
N GLU A 58 2.01 79.53 -12.43
CA GLU A 58 2.45 78.45 -13.34
C GLU A 58 3.30 77.41 -12.60
N ALA A 59 4.19 77.84 -11.70
CA ALA A 59 4.97 76.92 -10.86
C ALA A 59 4.07 76.14 -9.87
N GLU A 60 3.04 76.78 -9.32
CA GLU A 60 2.12 76.18 -8.36
C GLU A 60 1.15 75.19 -9.04
N GLU A 61 0.64 75.53 -10.23
CA GLU A 61 -0.13 74.60 -11.08
C GLU A 61 0.72 73.41 -11.50
N LYS A 62 1.99 73.63 -11.89
CA LYS A 62 2.89 72.53 -12.25
C LYS A 62 3.24 71.65 -11.04
N ALA A 63 3.43 72.25 -9.86
CA ALA A 63 3.66 71.49 -8.63
C ALA A 63 2.44 70.64 -8.25
N ASN A 64 1.24 71.19 -8.37
CA ASN A 64 -0.01 70.46 -8.11
C ASN A 64 -0.23 69.34 -9.15
N GLU A 65 0.05 69.57 -10.42
CA GLU A 65 -0.01 68.53 -11.46
C GLU A 65 0.94 67.37 -11.15
N ILE A 66 2.19 67.66 -10.75
CA ILE A 66 3.17 66.65 -10.34
C ILE A 66 2.67 65.90 -9.09
N SER A 67 2.13 66.61 -8.11
CA SER A 67 1.59 66.00 -6.88
C SER A 67 0.46 65.02 -7.18
N VAL A 68 -0.52 65.42 -8.00
CA VAL A 68 -1.67 64.57 -8.35
C VAL A 68 -1.20 63.38 -9.18
N SER A 69 -0.34 63.60 -10.18
CA SER A 69 0.23 62.52 -11.00
C SER A 69 1.01 61.52 -10.15
N ALA A 70 1.81 61.98 -9.19
CA ALA A 70 2.57 61.10 -8.30
C ALA A 70 1.66 60.26 -7.38
N GLU A 71 0.54 60.83 -6.92
CA GLU A 71 -0.43 60.09 -6.10
C GLU A 71 -1.20 59.04 -6.92
N GLU A 72 -1.55 59.35 -8.16
CA GLU A 72 -2.16 58.38 -9.08
C GLU A 72 -1.19 57.22 -9.39
N GLU A 73 0.06 57.52 -9.73
CA GLU A 73 1.10 56.52 -9.98
C GLU A 73 1.36 55.64 -8.75
N PHE A 74 1.48 56.24 -7.56
CA PHE A 74 1.64 55.50 -6.31
C PHE A 74 0.49 54.51 -6.07
N ASN A 75 -0.76 54.94 -6.29
CA ASN A 75 -1.92 54.09 -6.09
C ASN A 75 -1.96 52.94 -7.11
N ILE A 76 -1.60 53.20 -8.36
CA ILE A 76 -1.52 52.17 -9.41
C ILE A 76 -0.44 51.14 -9.08
N GLU A 77 0.79 51.57 -8.75
CA GLU A 77 1.87 50.65 -8.41
C GLU A 77 1.56 49.83 -7.16
N LYS A 78 1.05 50.48 -6.11
CA LYS A 78 0.62 49.80 -4.88
C LYS A 78 -0.41 48.73 -5.18
N LEU A 79 -1.42 49.03 -6.00
CA LEU A 79 -2.46 48.05 -6.37
C LEU A 79 -1.85 46.89 -7.15
N GLN A 80 -1.00 47.16 -8.14
CA GLN A 80 -0.32 46.13 -8.93
C GLN A 80 0.53 45.19 -8.07
N LEU A 81 1.32 45.75 -7.14
CA LEU A 81 2.12 44.96 -6.21
C LEU A 81 1.26 44.06 -5.32
N VAL A 82 0.17 44.60 -4.76
CA VAL A 82 -0.76 43.84 -3.91
C VAL A 82 -1.48 42.75 -4.70
N GLU A 83 -1.94 43.03 -5.91
CA GLU A 83 -2.63 42.06 -6.76
C GLU A 83 -1.69 40.94 -7.22
N ALA A 84 -0.43 41.28 -7.56
CA ALA A 84 0.59 40.30 -7.93
C ALA A 84 0.88 39.33 -6.79
N GLU A 85 1.07 39.82 -5.56
CA GLU A 85 1.30 38.96 -4.39
C GLU A 85 0.06 38.17 -3.98
N LYS A 86 -1.13 38.78 -4.00
CA LYS A 86 -2.41 38.05 -3.78
C LYS A 86 -2.57 36.89 -4.75
N LYS A 87 -2.22 37.07 -6.02
CA LYS A 87 -2.30 36.02 -7.03
C LYS A 87 -1.33 34.88 -6.74
N LYS A 88 -0.08 35.18 -6.35
CA LYS A 88 0.91 34.17 -5.94
C LYS A 88 0.43 33.37 -4.74
N ILE A 89 -0.06 34.05 -3.70
CA ILE A 89 -0.60 33.42 -2.49
C ILE A 89 -1.77 32.50 -2.85
N LYS A 90 -2.73 32.97 -3.66
CA LYS A 90 -3.88 32.16 -4.06
C LYS A 90 -3.46 30.87 -4.77
N GLN A 91 -2.50 30.94 -5.69
CA GLN A 91 -1.98 29.77 -6.39
C GLN A 91 -1.26 28.78 -5.47
N GLU A 92 -0.51 29.29 -4.49
CA GLU A 92 0.16 28.45 -3.49
C GLU A 92 -0.85 27.71 -2.61
N TYR A 93 -1.89 28.41 -2.12
CA TYR A 93 -2.95 27.81 -1.31
C TYR A 93 -3.77 26.79 -2.10
N GLU A 94 -4.05 27.03 -3.38
CA GLU A 94 -4.75 26.05 -4.23
C GLU A 94 -3.93 24.75 -4.40
N ARG A 95 -2.60 24.86 -4.53
CA ARG A 95 -1.71 23.69 -4.56
C ARG A 95 -1.70 22.95 -3.22
N LYS A 96 -1.60 23.67 -2.11
CA LYS A 96 -1.65 23.10 -0.75
C LYS A 96 -2.98 22.40 -0.49
N GLU A 97 -4.10 23.00 -0.90
CA GLU A 97 -5.42 22.40 -0.76
C GLU A 97 -5.53 21.08 -1.54
N LYS A 98 -5.12 21.06 -2.82
CA LYS A 98 -5.12 19.83 -3.63
C LYS A 98 -4.23 18.75 -3.02
N GLN A 99 -3.07 19.13 -2.45
CA GLN A 99 -2.18 18.20 -1.76
C GLN A 99 -2.84 17.60 -0.51
N VAL A 100 -3.49 18.43 0.31
CA VAL A 100 -4.20 17.98 1.52
C VAL A 100 -5.37 17.07 1.16
N GLN A 101 -6.16 17.41 0.14
CA GLN A 101 -7.25 16.56 -0.33
C GLN A 101 -6.75 15.19 -0.81
N THR A 102 -5.63 15.16 -1.54
CA THR A 102 -5.02 13.90 -2.00
C THR A 102 -4.52 13.08 -0.82
N ARG A 103 -3.81 13.70 0.13
CA ARG A 103 -3.34 13.04 1.36
C ARG A 103 -4.50 12.45 2.16
N ARG A 104 -5.60 13.18 2.32
CA ARG A 104 -6.81 12.72 3.02
C ARG A 104 -7.41 11.49 2.36
N LYS A 105 -7.46 11.44 1.02
CA LYS A 105 -7.94 10.25 0.28
C LYS A 105 -7.03 9.04 0.47
N ILE A 106 -5.71 9.25 0.45
CA ILE A 106 -4.74 8.19 0.70
C ILE A 106 -4.89 7.65 2.13
N GLU A 107 -4.95 8.54 3.12
CA GLU A 107 -5.09 8.17 4.53
C GLU A 107 -6.39 7.39 4.78
N TYR A 108 -7.51 7.86 4.23
CA TYR A 108 -8.78 7.16 4.28
C TYR A 108 -8.70 5.75 3.66
N SER A 109 -8.10 5.64 2.47
CA SER A 109 -7.89 4.35 1.80
C SER A 109 -6.97 3.42 2.60
N MET A 110 -5.91 3.96 3.21
CA MET A 110 -4.99 3.20 4.05
C MET A 110 -5.70 2.68 5.31
N GLN A 111 -6.53 3.51 5.95
CA GLN A 111 -7.31 3.12 7.12
C GLN A 111 -8.32 2.03 6.78
N LEU A 112 -9.01 2.13 5.64
CA LEU A 112 -9.92 1.08 5.17
C LEU A 112 -9.18 -0.23 4.90
N ASN A 113 -8.03 -0.17 4.21
CA ASN A 113 -7.24 -1.36 3.93
C ASN A 113 -6.68 -1.99 5.22
N ALA A 114 -6.21 -1.18 6.16
CA ALA A 114 -5.75 -1.65 7.46
C ALA A 114 -6.87 -2.36 8.24
N SER A 115 -8.07 -1.77 8.27
CA SER A 115 -9.24 -2.41 8.90
C SER A 115 -9.62 -3.71 8.21
N ARG A 116 -9.61 -3.74 6.87
CA ARG A 116 -9.87 -4.96 6.09
C ARG A 116 -8.85 -6.06 6.38
N ILE A 117 -7.56 -5.74 6.38
CA ILE A 117 -6.49 -6.71 6.67
C ILE A 117 -6.64 -7.27 8.08
N LYS A 118 -6.97 -6.44 9.07
CA LYS A 118 -7.23 -6.90 10.45
C LYS A 118 -8.36 -7.93 10.53
N VAL A 119 -9.45 -7.70 9.80
CA VAL A 119 -10.56 -8.66 9.74
C VAL A 119 -10.11 -9.97 9.08
N LEU A 120 -9.38 -9.89 7.96
CA LEU A 120 -8.86 -11.08 7.27
C LEU A 120 -7.86 -11.87 8.12
N GLN A 121 -7.01 -11.19 8.90
CA GLN A 121 -6.11 -11.81 9.86
C GLN A 121 -6.89 -12.54 10.95
N ALA A 122 -7.86 -11.88 11.59
CA ALA A 122 -8.69 -12.51 12.62
C ALA A 122 -9.48 -13.73 12.09
N GLN A 123 -9.94 -13.67 10.83
CA GLN A 123 -10.57 -14.82 10.18
C GLN A 123 -9.60 -15.98 9.94
N ASP A 124 -8.35 -15.68 9.53
CA ASP A 124 -7.33 -16.71 9.33
C ASP A 124 -6.87 -17.32 10.66
N ASP A 125 -6.68 -16.49 11.69
CA ASP A 125 -6.32 -16.91 13.05
C ASP A 125 -7.36 -17.89 13.61
N LEU A 126 -8.66 -17.58 13.48
CA LEU A 126 -9.74 -18.49 13.93
C LEU A 126 -9.68 -19.84 13.21
N VAL A 127 -9.44 -19.82 11.90
CA VAL A 127 -9.36 -21.04 11.08
C VAL A 127 -8.12 -21.86 11.44
N ASN A 128 -7.00 -21.20 11.76
CA ASN A 128 -5.79 -21.85 12.24
C ASN A 128 -5.96 -22.42 13.66
N GLU A 129 -6.63 -21.70 14.55
CA GLU A 129 -6.95 -22.19 15.90
C GLU A 129 -7.81 -23.46 15.85
N MET A 130 -8.79 -23.51 14.94
CA MET A 130 -9.59 -24.73 14.70
C MET A 130 -8.74 -25.90 14.22
N LYS A 131 -7.77 -25.64 13.33
CA LYS A 131 -6.82 -26.66 12.88
C LYS A 131 -5.96 -27.17 14.03
N GLU A 132 -5.46 -26.27 14.89
CA GLU A 132 -4.69 -26.64 16.08
C GLU A 132 -5.51 -27.45 17.08
N ALA A 133 -6.79 -27.10 17.28
CA ALA A 133 -7.71 -27.89 18.09
C ALA A 133 -7.90 -29.30 17.51
N ALA A 134 -8.09 -29.42 16.18
CA ALA A 134 -8.16 -30.72 15.52
C ALA A 134 -6.86 -31.52 15.67
N SER A 135 -5.69 -30.88 15.56
CA SER A 135 -4.39 -31.53 15.83
C SER A 135 -4.30 -32.04 17.27
N LYS A 136 -4.79 -31.28 18.26
CA LYS A 136 -4.83 -31.71 19.66
C LYS A 136 -5.75 -32.92 19.85
N GLU A 137 -6.89 -32.98 19.18
CA GLU A 137 -7.77 -34.16 19.23
C GLU A 137 -7.12 -35.40 18.60
N LEU A 138 -6.29 -35.25 17.56
CA LEU A 138 -5.52 -36.37 17.00
C LEU A 138 -4.53 -36.97 17.99
N LEU A 139 -3.97 -36.17 18.90
CA LEU A 139 -3.10 -36.67 19.96
C LEU A 139 -3.82 -37.62 20.91
N ARG A 140 -5.09 -37.34 21.19
CA ARG A 140 -5.95 -38.20 22.02
C ARG A 140 -6.12 -39.57 21.38
N VAL A 141 -6.34 -39.61 20.06
CA VAL A 141 -6.45 -40.86 19.29
C VAL A 141 -5.14 -41.64 19.31
N SER A 142 -3.99 -40.96 19.36
CA SER A 142 -2.67 -41.60 19.39
C SER A 142 -2.19 -42.02 20.79
N GLY A 143 -2.97 -41.75 21.85
CA GLY A 143 -2.67 -42.24 23.21
C GLY A 143 -1.87 -41.30 24.12
N HIS A 144 -1.74 -40.01 23.79
CA HIS A 144 -0.97 -39.03 24.58
C HIS A 144 -1.81 -38.27 25.63
N HIS A 145 -2.54 -38.99 26.49
CA HIS A 145 -3.01 -38.44 27.75
C HIS A 145 -2.55 -39.29 28.94
N HIS A 146 -1.66 -38.70 29.74
CA HIS A 146 -1.62 -38.94 31.18
C HIS A 146 -2.99 -38.58 31.76
N HIS A 147 -3.89 -39.54 31.85
CA HIS A 147 -5.14 -39.37 32.60
C HIS A 147 -4.78 -39.41 34.09
N HIS A 148 -4.78 -38.24 34.72
CA HIS A 148 -4.70 -38.09 36.15
C HIS A 148 -5.94 -38.77 36.79
N PHE A 149 -5.69 -39.91 37.45
CA PHE A 149 -6.44 -40.50 38.56
C PHE A 149 -7.95 -40.79 38.35
N ILE A 150 -8.30 -42.10 38.48
CA ILE A 150 -9.64 -42.72 38.66
C ILE A 150 -10.38 -43.14 37.37
N GLY A 151 -10.21 -44.40 36.94
CA GLY A 151 -11.06 -45.07 35.92
C GLY A 151 -10.34 -46.09 35.03
N GLU A 152 -9.71 -47.11 35.61
CA GLU A 152 -8.37 -47.54 35.17
C GLU A 152 -8.24 -48.65 34.09
N LEU A 153 -9.28 -49.29 33.58
CA LEU A 153 -9.07 -50.50 32.74
C LEU A 153 -9.91 -50.65 31.46
N VAL A 154 -11.09 -50.03 31.35
CA VAL A 154 -11.98 -50.28 30.20
C VAL A 154 -11.67 -49.38 28.99
N ASP A 155 -11.27 -48.12 29.22
CA ASP A 155 -11.05 -47.16 28.12
C ASP A 155 -9.64 -47.27 27.50
N LYS A 156 -8.61 -47.64 28.27
CA LYS A 156 -7.22 -47.81 27.77
C LYS A 156 -7.09 -48.88 26.68
N VAL A 157 -7.82 -49.99 26.82
CA VAL A 157 -7.77 -51.11 25.86
C VAL A 157 -8.49 -50.74 24.55
N PHE A 158 -9.48 -49.84 24.64
CA PHE A 158 -10.29 -49.42 23.50
C PHE A 158 -9.49 -48.52 22.54
N ASP A 159 -8.76 -47.54 23.08
CA ASP A 159 -7.98 -46.59 22.27
C ASP A 159 -6.74 -47.25 21.63
N HIS A 160 -6.06 -48.15 22.35
CA HIS A 160 -4.87 -48.83 21.85
C HIS A 160 -5.18 -49.76 20.67
N ASN A 161 -6.31 -50.49 20.72
CA ASN A 161 -6.77 -51.32 19.62
C ASN A 161 -7.27 -50.50 18.43
N HIS A 162 -7.89 -49.34 18.68
CA HIS A 162 -8.35 -48.46 17.62
C HIS A 162 -7.17 -47.84 16.85
N TYR A 163 -6.17 -47.30 17.54
CA TYR A 163 -4.98 -46.76 16.92
C TYR A 163 -4.15 -47.84 16.20
N LYS A 164 -4.05 -49.05 16.77
CA LYS A 164 -3.41 -50.22 16.13
C LYS A 164 -4.08 -50.56 14.79
N LYS A 165 -5.41 -50.53 14.72
CA LYS A 165 -6.16 -50.72 13.46
C LYS A 165 -5.88 -49.59 12.47
N ILE A 166 -5.86 -48.34 12.91
CA ILE A 166 -5.53 -47.18 12.06
C ILE A 166 -4.11 -47.33 11.49
N LEU A 167 -3.11 -47.66 12.33
CA LEU A 167 -1.73 -47.90 11.88
C LEU A 167 -1.66 -48.99 10.81
N LYS A 168 -2.40 -50.09 10.97
CA LYS A 168 -2.50 -51.14 9.96
C LYS A 168 -2.97 -50.59 8.63
N GLU A 169 -4.09 -49.90 8.63
CA GLU A 169 -4.70 -49.33 7.42
C GLU A 169 -3.78 -48.29 6.77
N LEU A 170 -3.07 -47.48 7.56
CA LEU A 170 -2.10 -46.49 7.07
C LEU A 170 -0.88 -47.14 6.41
N ILE A 171 -0.38 -48.26 6.96
CA ILE A 171 0.72 -49.03 6.36
C ILE A 171 0.26 -49.62 5.03
N VAL A 172 -0.88 -50.33 5.01
CA VAL A 172 -1.45 -50.92 3.78
C VAL A 172 -1.69 -49.86 2.71
N GLN A 173 -2.26 -48.72 3.07
CA GLN A 173 -2.50 -47.61 2.13
C GLN A 173 -1.19 -47.07 1.53
N SER A 174 -0.15 -46.94 2.36
CA SER A 174 1.17 -46.46 1.91
C SER A 174 1.83 -47.46 0.96
N LEU A 175 1.77 -48.76 1.27
CA LEU A 175 2.27 -49.84 0.42
C LEU A 175 1.57 -49.85 -0.95
N LEU A 176 0.23 -49.74 -0.96
CA LEU A 176 -0.57 -49.68 -2.20
C LEU A 176 -0.23 -48.45 -3.07
N ARG A 177 0.24 -47.36 -2.45
CA ARG A 177 0.59 -46.12 -3.15
C ARG A 177 2.02 -46.13 -3.67
N LEU A 178 2.95 -46.75 -2.95
CA LEU A 178 4.36 -46.90 -3.36
C LEU A 178 4.54 -48.00 -4.41
N LYS A 179 3.88 -49.16 -4.24
CA LYS A 179 3.99 -50.35 -5.11
C LYS A 179 5.44 -50.80 -5.37
N GLU A 180 6.28 -50.70 -4.35
CA GLU A 180 7.68 -51.11 -4.37
C GLU A 180 7.85 -52.49 -3.69
N PRO A 181 8.79 -53.34 -4.16
CA PRO A 181 9.03 -54.66 -3.56
C PRO A 181 9.74 -54.59 -2.20
N SER A 182 10.46 -53.50 -1.92
CA SER A 182 11.23 -53.29 -0.69
C SER A 182 11.09 -51.84 -0.23
N VAL A 183 10.65 -51.64 1.01
CA VAL A 183 10.35 -50.32 1.59
C VAL A 183 10.95 -50.16 2.98
N LEU A 184 11.32 -48.93 3.30
CA LEU A 184 11.78 -48.49 4.62
C LEU A 184 10.62 -47.82 5.35
N LEU A 185 10.30 -48.30 6.56
CA LEU A 185 9.25 -47.74 7.40
C LEU A 185 9.86 -46.94 8.56
N ARG A 186 9.45 -45.68 8.69
CA ARG A 186 9.75 -44.82 9.83
C ARG A 186 8.50 -44.56 10.64
N CYS A 187 8.59 -44.80 11.94
CA CYS A 187 7.53 -44.52 12.91
C CYS A 187 8.11 -43.75 14.10
N ARG A 188 7.25 -43.32 15.03
CA ARG A 188 7.72 -42.79 16.32
C ARG A 188 8.29 -43.93 17.15
N LYS A 189 9.22 -43.61 18.05
CA LYS A 189 9.85 -44.60 18.95
C LYS A 189 8.82 -45.30 19.85
N GLU A 190 7.80 -44.57 20.28
CA GLU A 190 6.70 -45.08 21.12
C GLU A 190 5.74 -46.02 20.38
N ASP A 191 5.64 -45.86 19.05
CA ASP A 191 4.75 -46.67 18.21
C ASP A 191 5.44 -47.95 17.70
N LEU A 192 6.72 -48.19 18.05
CA LEU A 192 7.52 -49.28 17.49
C LEU A 192 6.91 -50.65 17.76
N GLU A 193 6.56 -50.94 19.01
CA GLU A 193 5.94 -52.21 19.41
C GLU A 193 4.61 -52.45 18.69
N LEU A 194 3.80 -51.40 18.55
CA LEU A 194 2.52 -51.46 17.84
C LEU A 194 2.69 -51.71 16.35
N VAL A 195 3.72 -51.12 15.73
CA VAL A 195 4.01 -51.31 14.31
C VAL A 195 4.51 -52.73 14.08
N GLU A 196 5.43 -53.24 14.89
CA GLU A 196 5.94 -54.62 14.80
C GLU A 196 4.81 -55.66 14.85
N ASP A 197 3.87 -55.49 15.78
CA ASP A 197 2.70 -56.36 15.91
C ASP A 197 1.78 -56.36 14.67
N VAL A 198 1.72 -55.24 13.96
CA VAL A 198 0.76 -55.02 12.86
C VAL A 198 1.38 -55.31 11.49
N LEU A 199 2.70 -55.26 11.38
CA LEU A 199 3.44 -55.38 10.12
C LEU A 199 3.08 -56.65 9.33
N ASP A 200 3.08 -57.82 9.97
CA ASP A 200 2.80 -59.08 9.29
C ASP A 200 1.36 -59.16 8.79
N SER A 201 0.42 -58.60 9.57
CA SER A 201 -0.99 -58.51 9.14
C SER A 201 -1.15 -57.53 7.98
N ALA A 202 -0.41 -56.42 7.96
CA ALA A 202 -0.44 -55.42 6.90
C ALA A 202 0.18 -55.93 5.59
N LYS A 203 1.29 -56.70 5.66
CA LYS A 203 1.93 -57.32 4.48
C LYS A 203 0.98 -58.29 3.77
N LYS A 204 0.32 -59.16 4.54
CA LYS A 204 -0.67 -60.11 4.01
C LYS A 204 -1.85 -59.40 3.34
N GLU A 205 -2.41 -58.38 4.01
CA GLU A 205 -3.53 -57.62 3.44
C GLU A 205 -3.13 -56.85 2.17
N TYR A 206 -1.90 -56.34 2.10
CA TYR A 206 -1.38 -55.74 0.87
C TYR A 206 -1.24 -56.79 -0.25
N ALA A 207 -0.63 -57.95 0.04
CA ALA A 207 -0.45 -59.04 -0.92
C ALA A 207 -1.78 -59.52 -1.50
N GLU A 208 -2.81 -59.67 -0.66
CA GLU A 208 -4.17 -60.02 -1.06
C GLU A 208 -4.82 -58.95 -1.96
N LYS A 209 -4.66 -57.66 -1.63
CA LYS A 209 -5.29 -56.56 -2.40
C LYS A 209 -4.59 -56.25 -3.72
N ALA A 210 -3.27 -56.42 -3.76
CA ALA A 210 -2.46 -56.08 -4.91
C ALA A 210 -2.17 -57.30 -5.83
N ASP A 211 -2.53 -58.52 -5.38
CA ASP A 211 -2.26 -59.79 -6.07
C ASP A 211 -0.76 -60.00 -6.37
N VAL A 212 0.08 -59.75 -5.36
CA VAL A 212 1.54 -59.83 -5.44
C VAL A 212 2.13 -60.51 -4.21
N HIS A 213 3.41 -60.88 -4.27
CA HIS A 213 4.12 -61.39 -3.12
C HIS A 213 4.27 -60.33 -2.01
N GLU A 214 4.46 -60.79 -0.77
CA GLU A 214 4.63 -59.90 0.38
C GLU A 214 5.88 -59.02 0.19
N PRO A 215 5.76 -57.69 0.37
CA PRO A 215 6.88 -56.78 0.23
C PRO A 215 7.82 -56.88 1.44
N GLU A 216 9.10 -56.65 1.20
CA GLU A 216 10.10 -56.52 2.26
C GLU A 216 9.91 -55.16 2.94
N VAL A 217 9.45 -55.15 4.19
CA VAL A 217 9.30 -53.92 4.98
C VAL A 217 10.35 -53.92 6.08
N ILE A 218 11.29 -52.98 6.01
CA ILE A 218 12.38 -52.81 6.97
C ILE A 218 12.07 -51.60 7.84
N VAL A 219 11.99 -51.78 9.15
CA VAL A 219 11.83 -50.66 10.10
C VAL A 219 13.17 -49.94 10.22
N ASP A 220 13.19 -48.66 9.89
CA ASP A 220 14.41 -47.83 9.93
C ASP A 220 14.76 -47.45 11.38
N SER A 221 16.04 -47.26 11.64
CA SER A 221 16.58 -46.78 12.93
C SER A 221 16.36 -45.27 13.16
N VAL A 222 15.96 -44.54 12.11
CA VAL A 222 15.61 -43.12 12.16
C VAL A 222 14.12 -42.95 12.48
N TYR A 223 13.83 -42.58 13.72
CA TYR A 223 12.46 -42.38 14.19
C TYR A 223 11.88 -41.01 13.81
N LEU A 224 10.55 -40.94 13.73
CA LEU A 224 9.82 -39.69 13.64
C LEU A 224 9.95 -38.88 14.94
N PRO A 225 9.77 -37.55 14.87
CA PRO A 225 9.80 -36.71 16.07
C PRO A 225 8.79 -37.19 17.12
N PRO A 226 9.09 -37.02 18.42
CA PRO A 226 8.20 -37.45 19.50
C PRO A 226 6.89 -36.66 19.51
N GLY A 227 5.94 -37.12 20.32
CA GLY A 227 4.70 -36.38 20.57
C GLY A 227 4.96 -34.97 21.12
N PRO A 228 4.03 -34.02 20.93
CA PRO A 228 4.17 -32.67 21.47
C PRO A 228 4.11 -32.70 23.00
N GLU A 229 5.25 -32.44 23.63
CA GLU A 229 5.35 -32.19 25.08
C GLU A 229 5.01 -30.72 25.40
N HIS A 230 4.43 -30.47 26.58
CA HIS A 230 3.86 -29.17 26.97
C HIS A 230 4.80 -27.95 26.88
N ASN A 231 6.13 -28.13 26.78
CA ASN A 231 7.12 -27.04 26.78
C ASN A 231 8.22 -27.15 25.69
N SER A 232 8.03 -28.01 24.69
CA SER A 232 9.07 -28.29 23.69
C SER A 232 8.76 -27.59 22.36
N HIS A 233 9.49 -26.53 22.02
CA HIS A 233 9.41 -25.86 20.69
C HIS A 233 10.00 -26.70 19.53
N GLY A 234 10.07 -28.02 19.70
CA GLY A 234 10.62 -28.96 18.72
C GLY A 234 9.60 -29.35 17.64
N ARG A 235 10.09 -30.05 16.61
CA ARG A 235 9.20 -30.74 15.68
C ARG A 235 8.47 -31.84 16.45
N PHE A 236 7.15 -31.89 16.33
CA PHE A 236 6.33 -32.93 16.95
C PHE A 236 5.59 -33.72 15.87
N CYS A 237 5.22 -34.96 16.21
CA CYS A 237 4.38 -35.81 15.37
C CYS A 237 3.27 -36.42 16.23
N SER A 238 2.02 -36.28 15.79
CA SER A 238 0.84 -36.85 16.45
C SER A 238 0.66 -38.34 16.14
N GLY A 239 1.39 -38.89 15.15
CA GLY A 239 1.43 -40.33 14.88
C GLY A 239 1.32 -40.72 13.43
N GLY A 240 1.20 -42.02 13.20
CA GLY A 240 1.23 -42.63 11.88
C GLY A 240 2.64 -43.00 11.42
N VAL A 241 2.79 -43.21 10.11
CA VAL A 241 3.98 -43.81 9.51
C VAL A 241 4.44 -43.04 8.28
N VAL A 242 5.74 -43.07 8.03
CA VAL A 242 6.34 -42.60 6.78
C VAL A 242 7.03 -43.77 6.13
N LEU A 243 6.60 -44.12 4.92
CA LEU A 243 7.24 -45.18 4.15
C LEU A 243 8.07 -44.55 3.04
N ALA A 244 9.26 -45.08 2.80
CA ALA A 244 10.11 -44.70 1.69
C ALA A 244 10.49 -45.94 0.87
N SER A 245 10.81 -45.75 -0.41
CA SER A 245 11.51 -46.77 -1.19
C SER A 245 12.87 -47.08 -0.54
N ARG A 246 13.43 -48.27 -0.78
CA ARG A 246 14.76 -48.67 -0.28
C ARG A 246 15.87 -47.66 -0.61
N ASP A 247 15.74 -46.99 -1.75
CA ASP A 247 16.65 -45.93 -2.22
C ASP A 247 16.46 -44.58 -1.50
N GLY A 248 15.38 -44.42 -0.74
CA GLY A 248 14.97 -43.16 -0.11
C GLY A 248 14.43 -42.09 -1.06
N LYS A 249 14.36 -42.37 -2.37
CA LYS A 249 13.96 -41.38 -3.41
C LYS A 249 12.47 -41.04 -3.38
N ILE A 250 11.62 -42.06 -3.18
CA ILE A 250 10.17 -41.91 -3.13
C ILE A 250 9.75 -42.04 -1.68
N VAL A 251 9.07 -41.02 -1.15
CA VAL A 251 8.60 -40.98 0.24
C VAL A 251 7.10 -40.75 0.26
N CYS A 252 6.39 -41.63 0.96
CA CYS A 252 4.97 -41.53 1.25
C CYS A 252 4.80 -41.15 2.73
N GLU A 253 4.55 -39.87 2.98
CA GLU A 253 4.23 -39.36 4.31
C GLU A 253 2.75 -39.61 4.62
N ASN A 254 2.47 -40.58 5.49
CA ASN A 254 1.11 -40.94 5.91
C ASN A 254 0.95 -40.78 7.43
N THR A 255 1.54 -39.71 7.98
CA THR A 255 1.35 -39.29 9.37
C THR A 255 -0.04 -38.67 9.54
N LEU A 256 -0.57 -38.73 10.76
CA LEU A 256 -1.87 -38.13 11.08
C LEU A 256 -1.87 -36.62 10.82
N ASP A 257 -0.75 -35.94 11.10
CA ASP A 257 -0.57 -34.51 10.86
C ASP A 257 -0.61 -34.16 9.37
N ALA A 258 0.12 -34.91 8.53
CA ALA A 258 0.13 -34.69 7.08
C ALA A 258 -1.26 -34.92 6.47
N ARG A 259 -1.98 -35.93 6.96
CA ARG A 259 -3.35 -36.21 6.54
C ARG A 259 -4.31 -35.09 6.94
N LEU A 260 -4.19 -34.58 8.17
CA LEU A 260 -4.97 -33.44 8.63
C LEU A 260 -4.69 -32.21 7.77
N GLU A 261 -3.43 -31.93 7.45
CA GLU A 261 -3.04 -30.81 6.58
C GLU A 261 -3.69 -30.92 5.20
N VAL A 262 -3.62 -32.11 4.58
CA VAL A 262 -4.23 -32.35 3.26
C VAL A 262 -5.75 -32.20 3.33
N ALA A 263 -6.40 -32.81 4.31
CA ALA A 263 -7.84 -32.72 4.51
C ALA A 263 -8.29 -31.27 4.77
N PHE A 264 -7.56 -30.55 5.61
CA PHE A 264 -7.82 -29.16 5.95
C PHE A 264 -7.74 -28.27 4.71
N ARG A 265 -6.67 -28.39 3.89
CA ARG A 265 -6.54 -27.63 2.64
C ARG A 265 -7.68 -27.89 1.67
N GLN A 266 -8.09 -29.15 1.50
CA GLN A 266 -9.19 -29.53 0.61
C GLN A 266 -10.55 -29.02 1.12
N LYS A 267 -10.76 -29.02 2.44
CA LYS A 267 -12.01 -28.61 3.08
C LYS A 267 -12.04 -27.12 3.43
N LEU A 268 -10.93 -26.40 3.35
CA LEU A 268 -10.81 -24.98 3.68
C LEU A 268 -11.89 -24.11 3.01
N PRO A 269 -12.24 -24.28 1.72
CA PRO A 269 -13.33 -23.48 1.12
C PRO A 269 -14.69 -23.74 1.77
N GLN A 270 -14.97 -24.98 2.17
CA GLN A 270 -16.23 -25.38 2.82
C GLN A 270 -16.28 -24.84 4.25
N ILE A 271 -15.16 -24.96 4.99
CA ILE A 271 -15.00 -24.42 6.34
C ILE A 271 -15.23 -22.91 6.33
N ARG A 272 -14.53 -22.17 5.45
CA ARG A 272 -14.70 -20.70 5.35
C ARG A 272 -16.13 -20.30 5.00
N LYS A 273 -16.78 -21.03 4.07
CA LYS A 273 -18.19 -20.78 3.71
C LYS A 273 -19.15 -21.00 4.88
N GLN A 274 -18.89 -22.01 5.71
CA GLN A 274 -19.74 -22.31 6.88
C GLN A 274 -19.51 -21.32 8.02
N LEU A 275 -18.26 -20.95 8.32
CA LEU A 275 -17.92 -20.07 9.43
C LEU A 275 -18.27 -18.61 9.17
N PHE A 276 -17.98 -18.11 7.97
CA PHE A 276 -18.11 -16.70 7.65
C PHE A 276 -19.29 -16.38 6.73
N GLY A 277 -20.10 -17.41 6.39
CA GLY A 277 -21.14 -17.30 5.39
C GLY A 277 -20.57 -17.12 3.98
N GLY A 278 -21.41 -17.28 2.96
CA GLY A 278 -21.06 -16.78 1.63
C GLY A 278 -20.86 -15.28 1.75
N VAL A 279 -19.63 -14.80 1.55
CA VAL A 279 -19.39 -13.38 1.32
C VAL A 279 -20.20 -13.02 0.09
N VAL A 280 -21.41 -12.51 0.30
CA VAL A 280 -22.18 -11.82 -0.73
C VAL A 280 -21.44 -10.50 -0.91
N ALA A 281 -20.49 -10.52 -1.83
CA ALA A 281 -19.92 -9.33 -2.44
C ALA A 281 -20.89 -8.81 -3.51
#